data_AF-A0A5E5QCV6-F1
#
_entry.id   AF-A0A5E5QCV6-F1
#
_cell.length_a   1.000
_cell.length_b   1.000
_cell.length_c   1.000
_cell.angle_alpha   90.00
_cell.angle_beta   90.00
_cell.angle_gamma   90.00
#
_symmetry.space_group_name_H-M   'P 1'
#
loop_
_entity.id
_entity.type
_entity.pdbx_description
1 polymer ?
#
loop_
_entity_poly.entity_id
_entity_poly.type
_entity_poly.pdbx_seq_one_letter_code
_entity_poly.pdbx_strand_id
1 'polypeptide(L)' 'PNHHYTLRGKESYFWTSSRNKDTPSLVVFRSLKDSSDRIYRGVNDMNTYGLSVRCIKDVNKTPYPAYTPRW' A
#
# COMPACT_ATOMS: atom_id res chain seq x y z
N PRO A 1 -12.34 30.11 3.39
CA PRO A 1 -11.27 29.75 4.36
C PRO A 1 -10.42 28.58 3.82
N ASN A 2 -9.17 28.87 3.49
CA ASN A 2 -8.23 28.01 2.80
C ASN A 2 -7.67 26.89 3.70
N HIS A 3 -8.11 25.64 3.53
CA HIS A 3 -7.57 24.47 4.24
C HIS A 3 -6.66 23.57 3.39
N HIS A 4 -6.32 23.96 2.15
CA HIS A 4 -5.73 23.04 1.16
C HIS A 4 -4.19 22.90 1.18
N TYR A 5 -3.48 23.56 2.10
CA TYR A 5 -2.00 23.60 2.07
C TYR A 5 -1.31 22.84 3.20
N THR A 6 -2.02 22.48 4.28
CA THR A 6 -1.40 22.00 5.52
C THR A 6 -0.95 20.53 5.50
N LEU A 7 -1.40 19.74 4.53
CA LEU A 7 -1.08 18.30 4.43
C LEU A 7 -0.07 17.95 3.33
N ARG A 8 0.29 18.91 2.47
CA ARG A 8 1.19 18.67 1.33
C ARG A 8 2.58 18.26 1.86
N GLY A 9 2.98 17.02 1.60
CA GLY A 9 4.24 16.46 2.09
C GLY A 9 4.20 15.91 3.52
N LYS A 10 3.09 16.07 4.25
CA LYS A 10 2.91 15.49 5.60
C LYS A 10 2.28 14.11 5.58
N GLU A 11 1.45 13.85 4.58
CA GLU A 11 0.76 12.58 4.42
C GLU A 11 0.95 12.02 3.02
N SER A 12 1.07 10.69 2.94
CA SER A 12 1.09 9.95 1.68
C SER A 12 0.16 8.76 1.75
N TYR A 13 -0.48 8.47 0.62
CA TYR A 13 -1.54 7.48 0.51
C TYR A 13 -1.24 6.52 -0.64
N PHE A 14 -1.37 5.22 -0.37
CA PHE A 14 -1.03 4.16 -1.30
C PHE A 14 -2.12 3.11 -1.38
N TRP A 15 -2.48 2.73 -2.60
CA TRP A 15 -3.33 1.56 -2.83
C TRP A 15 -2.61 0.28 -2.43
N THR A 16 -3.38 -0.69 -1.92
CA THR A 16 -2.89 -2.06 -1.73
C THR A 16 -3.51 -2.98 -2.78
N SER A 17 -2.89 -4.15 -3.00
CA SER A 17 -3.46 -5.21 -3.83
C SER A 17 -4.65 -5.94 -3.17
N SER A 18 -5.01 -5.58 -1.94
CA SER A 18 -6.06 -6.24 -1.16
C SER A 18 -7.40 -5.51 -1.26
N ARG A 19 -8.48 -6.28 -1.22
CA ARG A 19 -9.84 -5.77 -1.02
C ARG A 19 -10.27 -5.94 0.44
N ASN A 20 -11.30 -5.22 0.84
CA ASN A 20 -11.95 -5.49 2.13
C ASN A 20 -12.59 -6.89 2.06
N LYS A 21 -12.39 -7.69 3.12
CA LYS A 21 -12.90 -9.06 3.21
C LYS A 21 -14.41 -9.10 3.36
N ASP A 22 -14.96 -8.17 4.13
CA ASP A 22 -16.39 -8.14 4.49
C ASP A 22 -17.21 -7.41 3.42
N THR A 23 -16.58 -6.50 2.68
CA THR A 23 -17.26 -5.66 1.68
C THR A 23 -16.39 -5.54 0.42
N PRO A 24 -16.51 -6.47 -0.55
CA PRO A 24 -15.61 -6.54 -1.72
C PRO A 24 -15.64 -5.32 -2.66
N SER A 25 -16.69 -4.49 -2.58
CA SER A 25 -16.76 -3.21 -3.29
C SER A 25 -15.78 -2.17 -2.75
N LEU A 26 -15.29 -2.35 -1.52
CA LEU A 26 -14.31 -1.49 -0.90
C LEU A 26 -12.88 -1.96 -1.17
N VAL A 27 -12.04 -1.01 -1.53
CA VAL A 27 -10.59 -1.16 -1.70
C VAL A 27 -9.84 -0.74 -0.45
N VAL A 28 -8.72 -1.41 -0.18
CA VAL A 28 -7.89 -1.12 1.00
C VAL A 28 -6.73 -0.23 0.59
N PHE A 29 -6.48 0.82 1.37
CA PHE A 29 -5.31 1.68 1.23
C PHE A 29 -4.50 1.73 2.52
N ARG A 30 -3.25 2.20 2.39
CA ARG A 30 -2.36 2.53 3.50
C ARG A 30 -1.97 3.98 3.46
N SER A 31 -1.76 4.59 4.62
CA SER A 31 -1.19 5.93 4.69
C SER A 31 -0.05 6.04 5.69
N LEU A 32 0.87 6.92 5.35
CA LEU A 32 2.00 7.32 6.19
C LEU A 32 1.80 8.79 6.55
N LYS A 33 2.06 9.13 7.80
CA LYS A 33 1.96 10.49 8.33
C LYS A 33 3.29 10.87 8.95
N ASP A 34 3.74 12.11 8.75
CA ASP A 34 4.97 12.62 9.38
C ASP A 34 4.89 12.60 10.92
N SER A 35 3.69 12.79 11.46
CA SER A 35 3.41 12.87 12.89
C SER A 35 3.28 11.52 13.58
N SER A 36 3.39 10.41 12.85
CA SER A 36 3.22 9.06 13.40
C SER A 36 4.18 8.05 12.80
N ASP A 37 4.73 7.21 13.65
CA ASP A 37 5.52 6.03 13.29
C ASP A 37 4.64 4.84 12.83
N ARG A 38 3.31 4.97 12.88
CA ARG A 38 2.38 3.91 12.50
C ARG A 38 1.94 4.02 11.05
N ILE A 39 1.81 2.85 10.42
CA ILE A 39 1.17 2.73 9.11
C ILE A 39 -0.34 2.56 9.33
N TYR A 40 -1.11 3.53 8.85
CA TYR A 40 -2.57 3.45 8.92
C TYR A 40 -3.14 2.61 7.79
N ARG A 41 -4.28 1.97 8.06
CA ARG A 41 -5.05 1.21 7.08
C ARG A 41 -6.45 1.80 7.03
N GLY A 42 -6.94 2.07 5.83
CA GLY A 42 -8.30 2.52 5.58
C GLY A 42 -8.96 1.72 4.47
N VAL A 43 -10.26 1.96 4.30
CA VAL A 43 -11.09 1.40 3.23
C VAL A 43 -11.82 2.52 2.52
N ASN A 44 -12.06 2.35 1.22
CA ASN A 44 -12.74 3.35 0.42
C ASN A 44 -13.42 2.69 -0.79
N ASP A 45 -14.29 3.41 -1.46
CA ASP A 45 -14.87 2.96 -2.73
C ASP A 45 -13.84 2.98 -3.85
N MET A 46 -13.93 2.00 -4.76
CA MET A 46 -12.91 1.71 -5.78
C MET A 46 -12.63 2.87 -6.76
N ASN A 47 -13.55 3.83 -6.90
CA ASN A 47 -13.50 4.87 -7.95
C ASN A 47 -13.47 6.30 -7.40
N THR A 48 -13.29 6.50 -6.09
CA THR A 48 -13.44 7.83 -5.48
C THR A 48 -12.13 8.63 -5.49
N TYR A 49 -10.97 7.97 -5.47
CA TYR A 49 -9.68 8.65 -5.32
C TYR A 49 -8.57 8.06 -6.20
N GLY A 50 -7.68 8.92 -6.70
CA GLY A 50 -6.41 8.52 -7.31
C GLY A 50 -5.30 8.51 -6.27
N LEU A 51 -4.87 7.33 -5.80
CA LEU A 51 -3.75 7.17 -4.86
C LEU A 51 -2.53 6.57 -5.57
N SER A 52 -1.36 6.73 -4.97
CA SER A 52 -0.11 6.20 -5.53
C SER A 52 -0.04 4.68 -5.41
N VAL A 53 0.72 4.02 -6.30
CA VAL A 53 1.00 2.58 -6.24
C VAL A 53 2.51 2.39 -6.12
N ARG A 54 2.96 1.47 -5.27
CA ARG A 54 4.37 1.10 -5.13
C ARG A 54 4.49 -0.41 -5.01
N CYS A 55 5.39 -1.00 -5.79
CA CYS A 55 5.71 -2.42 -5.68
C CYS A 55 6.66 -2.66 -4.51
N ILE A 56 6.39 -3.69 -3.73
CA ILE A 56 7.30 -4.18 -2.68
C ILE A 56 7.98 -5.42 -3.24
N LYS A 57 9.30 -5.42 -3.25
CA LYS A 57 10.11 -6.57 -3.66
C LYS A 57 10.55 -7.31 -2.41
N ASP A 58 10.24 -8.59 -2.33
CA ASP A 58 10.75 -9.44 -1.26
C ASP A 58 12.27 -9.57 -1.38
N VAL A 59 12.97 -9.34 -0.27
CA VAL A 59 14.44 -9.39 -0.21
C VAL A 59 14.94 -10.84 -0.13
N ASN A 60 14.09 -11.78 0.28
CA ASN A 60 14.47 -13.17 0.55
C ASN A 60 13.73 -14.19 -0.33
N LYS A 61 14.00 -14.16 -1.63
CA LYS A 61 14.08 -15.45 -2.33
C LYS A 61 15.51 -15.93 -2.15
N THR A 62 15.79 -16.66 -1.07
CA THR A 62 16.94 -17.57 -1.12
C THR A 62 16.77 -18.38 -2.41
N PRO A 63 17.80 -18.50 -3.26
CA PRO A 63 17.70 -19.45 -4.36
C PRO A 63 17.41 -20.80 -3.69
N TYR A 64 16.30 -21.43 -4.04
CA TYR A 64 16.06 -22.84 -3.74
C TYR A 64 17.37 -23.61 -3.99
N PRO A 65 17.73 -24.61 -3.18
CA PRO A 65 18.99 -25.33 -3.36
C PRO A 65 19.08 -25.75 -4.82
N ALA A 66 20.19 -25.36 -5.45
CA ALA A 66 20.44 -25.51 -6.87
C ALA A 66 19.99 -26.90 -7.33
N TYR A 67 18.95 -26.96 -8.16
CA TYR A 67 18.61 -28.16 -8.90
C TYR A 67 19.81 -28.51 -9.77
N THR A 68 20.69 -29.38 -9.27
CA THR A 68 21.71 -30.04 -10.09
C THR A 68 20.97 -30.95 -11.07
N PRO A 69 21.10 -30.76 -12.40
CA PRO A 69 20.63 -31.76 -13.35
C PRO A 69 21.51 -33.00 -13.17
N ARG A 70 20.91 -34.14 -12.83
CA ARG A 70 21.54 -35.44 -13.06
C ARG A 70 21.43 -35.70 -14.57
N TRP A 71 22.57 -35.67 -15.26
CA TRP A 71 22.75 -36.34 -16.55
C TRP A 71 23.27 -37.75 -16.26
#